data_AF-J9AX27-F1
#
_entry.id   AF-J9AX27-F1
#
_cell.length_a   1.000
_cell.length_b   1.000
_cell.length_c   1.000
_cell.angle_alpha   90.00
_cell.angle_beta   90.00
_cell.angle_gamma   90.00
#
_symmetry.space_group_name_H-M   'P 1'
#
loop_
_entity.id
_entity.type
_entity.pdbx_description
1 polymer ?
#
loop_
_entity_poly.entity_id
_entity_poly.type
_entity_poly.pdbx_seq_one_letter_code
_entity_poly.pdbx_strand_id
1 'polypeptide(L)'
;MENSIILLDTYRAISSESFLWLACTDPLLAAFNLAVDLQVCEEMEKEYKVAYRNLRHNVMTFAVKIAEQCWTTEEIHVLLSRKVGSPLADCELRFPRIQLALKAHMKPFLSLLGIQAAMEGCWHGMWTDSGKFKCQDLSRKFRHFICYPILALLHAISAGSYIKTFKYPLA
;
A
#
# COMPACT_ATOMS: atom_id res chain seq x y z
N MET A 1 -9.97 28.78 -20.81
CA MET A 1 -9.11 29.47 -19.83
C MET A 1 -9.85 29.76 -18.53
N GLU A 2 -11.02 30.41 -18.54
CA GLU A 2 -11.74 30.72 -17.28
C GLU A 2 -12.15 29.46 -16.49
N ASN A 3 -12.71 28.45 -17.18
CA ASN A 3 -13.09 27.18 -16.55
C ASN A 3 -11.90 26.38 -15.96
N SER A 4 -10.73 26.44 -16.59
CA SER A 4 -9.53 25.74 -16.10
C SER A 4 -8.94 26.39 -14.85
N ILE A 5 -9.08 27.72 -14.71
CA ILE A 5 -8.68 28.45 -13.50
C ILE A 5 -9.58 28.07 -12.32
N ILE A 6 -10.91 28.07 -12.53
CA ILE A 6 -11.88 27.67 -11.51
C ILE A 6 -11.63 26.22 -11.04
N LEU A 7 -11.33 25.33 -11.99
CA LEU A 7 -10.98 23.94 -11.69
C LEU A 7 -9.73 23.84 -10.82
N LEU A 8 -8.65 24.53 -11.20
CA LEU A 8 -7.40 24.54 -10.44
C LEU A 8 -7.59 25.10 -9.02
N ASP A 9 -8.34 26.18 -8.87
CA ASP A 9 -8.60 26.77 -7.55
C ASP A 9 -9.49 25.86 -6.69
N THR A 10 -10.42 25.14 -7.30
CA THR A 10 -11.19 24.09 -6.61
C THR A 10 -10.27 22.99 -6.10
N TYR A 11 -9.37 22.48 -6.95
CA TYR A 11 -8.37 21.48 -6.55
C TYR A 11 -7.43 22.00 -5.45
N ARG A 12 -7.04 23.28 -5.51
CA ARG A 12 -6.23 23.93 -4.48
C ARG A 12 -6.97 24.00 -3.13
N ALA A 13 -8.27 24.26 -3.13
CA ALA A 13 -9.07 24.29 -1.92
C ALA A 13 -9.19 22.89 -1.28
N ILE A 14 -9.57 21.87 -2.06
CA ILE A 14 -9.80 20.51 -1.54
C ILE A 14 -8.50 19.76 -1.21
N SER A 15 -7.37 20.16 -1.78
CA SER A 15 -6.04 19.59 -1.46
C SER A 15 -5.40 20.18 -0.20
N SER A 16 -6.03 21.19 0.41
CA SER A 16 -5.55 21.74 1.68
C SER A 16 -5.61 20.70 2.80
N GLU A 17 -4.56 20.64 3.63
CA GLU A 17 -4.47 19.67 4.73
C GLU A 17 -5.64 19.81 5.73
N SER A 18 -6.09 21.05 5.97
CA SER A 18 -7.23 21.34 6.83
C SER A 18 -8.55 20.79 6.27
N PHE A 19 -8.77 20.92 4.96
CA PHE A 19 -9.95 20.34 4.31
C PHE A 19 -9.90 18.82 4.38
N LEU A 20 -8.78 18.20 3.99
CA LEU A 20 -8.63 16.74 4.03
C LEU A 20 -8.81 16.18 5.44
N TRP A 21 -8.35 16.88 6.48
CA TRP A 21 -8.45 16.42 7.86
C TRP A 21 -9.86 16.60 8.46
N LEU A 22 -10.50 17.75 8.20
CA LEU A 22 -11.75 18.12 8.88
C LEU A 22 -13.01 17.74 8.09
N ALA A 23 -12.95 17.75 6.75
CA ALA A 23 -14.11 17.55 5.89
C ALA A 23 -14.25 16.09 5.40
N CYS A 24 -13.18 15.30 5.41
CA CYS A 24 -13.20 13.92 4.92
C CYS A 24 -13.42 12.89 6.04
N THR A 25 -14.25 11.88 5.79
CA THR A 25 -14.53 10.79 6.73
C THR A 25 -13.37 9.78 6.84
N ASP A 26 -12.62 9.60 5.75
CA ASP A 26 -11.37 8.85 5.71
C ASP A 26 -10.30 9.71 5.01
N PRO A 27 -9.49 10.46 5.78
CA PRO A 27 -8.53 11.41 5.21
C PRO A 27 -7.45 10.74 4.38
N LEU A 28 -7.04 9.51 4.74
CA LEU A 28 -6.01 8.77 4.01
C LEU A 28 -6.54 8.29 2.66
N LEU A 29 -7.75 7.71 2.63
CA LEU A 29 -8.39 7.31 1.38
C LEU A 29 -8.67 8.51 0.47
N ALA A 30 -9.16 9.62 1.04
CA ALA A 30 -9.40 10.85 0.28
C ALA A 30 -8.11 11.36 -0.37
N ALA A 31 -6.99 11.36 0.37
CA ALA A 31 -5.68 11.72 -0.16
C ALA A 31 -5.22 10.80 -1.30
N PHE A 32 -5.46 9.49 -1.21
CA PHE A 32 -5.12 8.55 -2.29
C PHE A 32 -5.90 8.82 -3.57
N ASN A 33 -7.22 9.00 -3.46
CA ASN A 33 -8.07 9.29 -4.62
C ASN A 33 -7.71 10.64 -5.23
N LEU A 34 -7.55 11.68 -4.40
CA LEU A 34 -7.21 13.02 -4.87
C LEU A 34 -5.84 13.06 -5.57
N ALA A 35 -4.87 12.25 -5.15
CA ALA A 35 -3.59 12.18 -5.84
C ALA A 35 -3.68 11.53 -7.23
N VAL A 36 -4.60 10.57 -7.42
CA VAL A 36 -4.92 10.00 -8.74
C VAL A 36 -5.57 11.07 -9.61
N ASP A 37 -6.58 11.76 -9.10
CA ASP A 37 -7.29 12.80 -9.84
C ASP A 37 -6.33 13.93 -10.28
N LEU A 38 -5.47 14.39 -9.37
CA LEU A 38 -4.45 15.40 -9.67
C LEU A 38 -3.39 14.90 -10.67
N GLN A 39 -3.07 13.61 -10.67
CA GLN A 39 -2.19 13.04 -11.68
C GLN A 39 -2.84 13.06 -13.07
N VAL A 40 -4.13 12.74 -13.17
CA VAL A 40 -4.88 12.84 -14.43
C VAL A 40 -4.91 14.29 -14.91
N CYS A 41 -5.17 15.26 -14.03
CA CYS A 41 -5.10 16.69 -14.36
C CYS A 41 -3.70 17.11 -14.83
N GLU A 42 -2.63 16.61 -14.20
CA GLU A 42 -1.23 16.86 -14.62
C GLU A 42 -0.96 16.37 -16.05
N GLU A 43 -1.59 15.27 -16.46
CA GLU A 43 -1.42 14.67 -17.79
C GLU A 43 -2.27 15.37 -18.86
N MET A 44 -3.47 15.82 -18.51
CA MET A 44 -4.42 16.46 -19.43
C MET A 44 -4.11 17.95 -19.66
N GLU A 45 -3.80 18.72 -18.60
CA GLU A 45 -3.61 20.17 -18.68
C GLU A 45 -2.13 20.58 -18.65
N LYS A 46 -1.58 20.93 -19.82
CA LYS A 46 -0.16 21.33 -19.94
C LYS A 46 0.15 22.68 -19.29
N GLU A 47 -0.79 23.63 -19.33
CA GLU A 47 -0.61 25.00 -18.85
C GLU A 47 -0.38 25.07 -17.34
N TYR A 48 -1.13 24.28 -16.57
CA TYR A 48 -1.08 24.26 -15.10
C TYR A 48 -0.40 23.02 -14.53
N LYS A 49 0.33 22.26 -15.36
CA LYS A 49 0.99 21.01 -14.99
C LYS A 49 1.81 21.11 -13.70
N VAL A 50 2.60 22.17 -13.56
CA VAL A 50 3.45 22.41 -12.38
C VAL A 50 2.59 22.66 -11.13
N ALA A 51 1.47 23.37 -11.26
CA ALA A 51 0.58 23.62 -10.14
C ALA A 51 -0.07 22.33 -9.65
N TYR A 52 -0.63 21.50 -10.53
CA TYR A 52 -1.20 20.20 -10.16
C TYR A 52 -0.15 19.27 -9.56
N ARG A 53 1.07 19.24 -10.10
CA ARG A 53 2.17 18.45 -9.53
C ARG A 53 2.48 18.87 -8.10
N ASN A 54 2.53 20.17 -7.83
CA ASN A 54 2.79 20.69 -6.48
C ASN A 54 1.63 20.37 -5.52
N LEU A 55 0.38 20.51 -5.95
CA LEU A 55 -0.78 20.11 -5.15
C LEU A 55 -0.73 18.61 -4.85
N ARG A 56 -0.44 17.79 -5.85
CA ARG A 56 -0.31 16.34 -5.69
C ARG A 56 0.78 16.01 -4.67
N HIS A 57 1.95 16.63 -4.78
CA HIS A 57 3.02 16.45 -3.81
C HIS A 57 2.59 16.80 -2.38
N ASN A 58 1.86 17.90 -2.18
CA ASN A 58 1.34 18.27 -0.86
C ASN A 58 0.38 17.22 -0.29
N VAL A 59 -0.52 16.69 -1.12
CA VAL A 59 -1.45 15.61 -0.73
C VAL A 59 -0.70 14.33 -0.38
N MET A 60 0.35 13.98 -1.13
CA MET A 60 1.20 12.83 -0.81
C MET A 60 1.93 13.03 0.53
N THR A 61 2.48 14.22 0.77
CA THR A 61 3.14 14.59 2.03
C THR A 61 2.18 14.55 3.21
N PHE A 62 0.94 15.00 3.02
CA PHE A 62 -0.12 14.87 4.02
C PHE A 62 -0.38 13.39 4.37
N ALA A 63 -0.54 12.51 3.38
CA ALA A 63 -0.71 11.08 3.63
C ALA A 63 0.46 10.45 4.40
N VAL A 64 1.69 10.88 4.11
CA VAL A 64 2.89 10.48 4.86
C VAL A 64 2.81 10.92 6.32
N LYS A 65 2.47 12.20 6.58
CA LYS A 65 2.32 12.72 7.94
C LYS A 65 1.31 11.91 8.76
N ILE A 66 0.19 11.47 8.17
CA ILE A 66 -0.79 10.61 8.86
C ILE A 66 -0.13 9.31 9.34
N ALA A 67 0.60 8.63 8.46
CA ALA A 67 1.25 7.37 8.81
C ALA A 67 2.40 7.55 9.81
N GLU A 68 3.10 8.68 9.77
CA GLU A 68 4.14 9.03 10.76
C GLU A 68 3.58 9.27 12.17
N GLN A 69 2.30 9.61 12.30
CA GLN A 69 1.64 9.71 13.62
C GLN A 69 1.29 8.34 14.23
N CYS A 70 1.47 7.23 13.50
CA CYS A 70 1.31 5.89 14.07
C CYS A 70 2.61 5.47 14.74
N TRP A 71 2.61 5.33 16.07
CA TRP A 71 3.81 4.99 16.85
C TRP A 71 3.93 3.49 17.10
N THR A 72 2.82 2.76 17.03
CA THR A 72 2.81 1.31 17.25
C THR A 72 2.60 0.54 15.95
N THR A 73 3.11 -0.69 15.91
CA THR A 73 2.91 -1.59 14.77
C THR A 73 1.42 -1.92 14.58
N GLU A 74 0.68 -2.00 15.68
CA GLU A 74 -0.73 -2.26 15.76
C GLU A 74 -1.55 -1.14 15.10
N GLU A 75 -1.23 0.12 15.37
CA GLU A 75 -1.85 1.28 14.71
C GLU A 75 -1.62 1.24 13.20
N ILE A 76 -0.39 0.93 12.76
CA ILE A 76 -0.08 0.78 11.33
C ILE A 76 -0.90 -0.37 10.73
N HIS A 77 -1.01 -1.51 11.42
CA HIS A 77 -1.82 -2.63 10.97
C HIS A 77 -3.30 -2.25 10.83
N VAL A 78 -3.86 -1.54 11.81
CA VAL A 78 -5.24 -1.05 11.78
C VAL A 78 -5.44 -0.09 10.61
N LEU A 79 -4.54 0.90 10.45
CA LEU A 79 -4.55 1.86 9.36
C LEU A 79 -4.58 1.17 7.99
N LEU A 80 -3.74 0.13 7.81
CA LEU A 80 -3.57 -0.58 6.54
C LEU A 80 -4.68 -1.63 6.27
N SER A 81 -5.31 -2.16 7.32
CA SER A 81 -6.35 -3.20 7.21
C SER A 81 -7.74 -2.68 6.81
N ARG A 82 -7.93 -1.35 6.76
CA ARG A 82 -9.23 -0.75 6.46
C ARG A 82 -9.68 -1.07 5.02
N LYS A 83 -10.88 -1.66 4.89
CA LYS A 83 -11.47 -2.12 3.62
C LYS A 83 -12.28 -1.06 2.86
N VAL A 84 -12.44 0.14 3.42
CA VAL A 84 -13.30 1.17 2.82
C VAL A 84 -12.69 1.60 1.49
N GLY A 85 -13.42 1.52 0.38
CA GLY A 85 -12.93 1.92 -0.94
C GLY A 85 -12.01 0.90 -1.64
N SER A 86 -11.72 -0.25 -1.04
CA SER A 86 -11.08 -1.36 -1.77
C SER A 86 -12.12 -2.15 -2.58
N PRO A 87 -11.80 -2.59 -3.81
CA PRO A 87 -12.64 -3.54 -4.55
C PRO A 87 -12.89 -4.82 -3.75
N LEU A 88 -14.01 -5.49 -3.99
CA LEU A 88 -14.37 -6.75 -3.31
C LEU A 88 -13.26 -7.81 -3.40
N ALA A 89 -12.54 -7.88 -4.52
CA ALA A 89 -11.41 -8.81 -4.70
C ALA A 89 -10.23 -8.52 -3.76
N ASP A 90 -9.99 -7.25 -3.42
CA ASP A 90 -8.88 -6.82 -2.56
C ASP A 90 -9.25 -6.91 -1.07
N CYS A 91 -10.54 -7.14 -0.74
CA CYS A 91 -11.02 -7.22 0.66
C CYS A 91 -10.52 -8.46 1.42
N GLU A 92 -10.07 -9.49 0.71
CA GLU A 92 -9.45 -10.71 1.27
C GLU A 92 -7.96 -10.50 1.58
N LEU A 93 -7.35 -9.42 1.08
CA LEU A 93 -5.97 -9.08 1.41
C LEU A 93 -5.87 -8.63 2.86
N ARG A 94 -4.75 -8.97 3.50
CA ARG A 94 -4.46 -8.54 4.87
C ARG A 94 -4.35 -7.01 4.99
N PHE A 95 -3.83 -6.35 3.95
CA PHE A 95 -3.67 -4.88 3.90
C PHE A 95 -4.20 -4.28 2.58
N PRO A 96 -5.52 -4.11 2.44
CA PRO A 96 -6.12 -3.56 1.22
C PRO A 96 -5.65 -2.14 0.89
N ARG A 97 -5.31 -1.33 1.91
CA ARG A 97 -4.82 0.05 1.73
C ARG A 97 -3.47 0.14 1.03
N ILE A 98 -2.60 -0.87 1.18
CA ILE A 98 -1.32 -0.91 0.46
C ILE A 98 -1.58 -1.02 -1.05
N GLN A 99 -2.56 -1.85 -1.44
CA GLN A 99 -2.92 -2.01 -2.85
C GLN A 99 -3.51 -0.72 -3.45
N LEU A 100 -4.31 0.00 -2.67
CA LEU A 100 -4.81 1.32 -3.05
C LEU A 100 -3.68 2.35 -3.17
N ALA A 101 -2.75 2.38 -2.22
CA ALA A 101 -1.58 3.27 -2.29
C ALA A 101 -0.70 2.97 -3.51
N LEU A 102 -0.57 1.69 -3.89
CA LEU A 102 0.16 1.27 -5.10
C LEU A 102 -0.54 1.75 -6.37
N LYS A 103 -1.87 1.57 -6.46
CA LYS A 103 -2.70 2.08 -7.56
C LYS A 103 -2.64 3.61 -7.66
N ALA A 104 -2.54 4.31 -6.53
CA ALA A 104 -2.41 5.76 -6.45
C ALA A 104 -0.95 6.27 -6.65
N HIS A 105 0.00 5.39 -6.95
CA HIS A 105 1.43 5.74 -7.11
C HIS A 105 2.03 6.50 -5.93
N MET A 106 1.58 6.21 -4.70
CA MET A 106 2.00 6.83 -3.45
C MET A 106 3.35 6.31 -2.96
N LYS A 107 4.42 6.54 -3.74
CA LYS A 107 5.79 6.09 -3.42
C LYS A 107 6.30 6.52 -2.04
N PRO A 108 6.21 7.80 -1.61
CA PRO A 108 6.77 8.20 -0.32
C PRO A 108 6.07 7.54 0.87
N PHE A 109 4.74 7.37 0.78
CA PHE A 109 3.96 6.62 1.76
C PHE A 109 4.42 5.15 1.81
N LEU A 110 4.50 4.48 0.66
CA LEU A 110 4.93 3.08 0.61
C LEU A 110 6.35 2.88 1.15
N SER A 111 7.26 3.84 0.99
CA SER A 111 8.64 3.74 1.47
C SER A 111 8.82 3.91 2.98
N LEU A 112 7.76 4.22 3.74
CA LEU A 112 7.83 4.37 5.19
C LEU A 112 8.25 3.06 5.87
N LEU A 113 9.17 3.15 6.82
CA LEU A 113 9.74 1.98 7.51
C LEU A 113 8.66 1.11 8.16
N GLY A 114 7.69 1.72 8.85
CA GLY A 114 6.63 0.97 9.52
C GLY A 114 5.72 0.22 8.53
N ILE A 115 5.47 0.79 7.35
CA ILE A 115 4.69 0.15 6.28
C ILE A 115 5.49 -0.98 5.64
N GLN A 116 6.77 -0.76 5.37
CA GLN A 116 7.67 -1.79 4.85
C GLN A 116 7.82 -2.95 5.83
N ALA A 117 7.96 -2.69 7.13
CA ALA A 117 8.02 -3.72 8.15
C ALA A 117 6.72 -4.54 8.24
N ALA A 118 5.56 -3.87 8.15
CA ALA A 118 4.27 -4.57 8.11
C ALA A 118 4.14 -5.46 6.87
N MET A 119 4.57 -4.97 5.69
CA MET A 119 4.59 -5.73 4.45
C MET A 119 5.58 -6.89 4.51
N GLU A 120 6.77 -6.68 5.08
CA GLU A 120 7.79 -7.70 5.30
C GLU A 120 7.28 -8.81 6.22
N GLY A 121 6.55 -8.47 7.29
CA GLY A 121 5.92 -9.45 8.16
C GLY A 121 4.88 -10.32 7.43
N CYS A 122 4.13 -9.75 6.48
CA CYS A 122 3.24 -10.52 5.62
C CYS A 122 3.98 -11.37 4.59
N TRP A 123 5.10 -10.86 4.08
CA TRP A 123 5.93 -11.55 3.10
C TRP A 123 6.56 -12.81 3.69
N HIS A 124 7.16 -12.68 4.88
CA HIS A 124 7.82 -13.78 5.58
C HIS A 124 6.82 -14.77 6.19
N GLY A 125 5.71 -14.30 6.76
CA GLY A 125 4.71 -15.18 7.36
C GLY A 125 5.29 -16.05 8.47
N MET A 126 5.36 -17.36 8.25
CA MET A 126 5.95 -18.32 9.20
C MET A 126 7.50 -18.36 9.17
N TRP A 127 8.13 -17.68 8.21
CA TRP A 127 9.58 -17.70 8.01
C TRP A 127 10.28 -16.49 8.66
N THR A 128 9.97 -16.21 9.93
CA THR A 128 10.50 -15.03 10.66
C THR A 128 12.00 -15.09 10.93
N ASP A 129 12.63 -16.26 10.80
CA ASP A 129 14.06 -16.43 11.02
C ASP A 129 14.91 -16.30 9.75
N SER A 130 14.27 -16.06 8.60
CA SER A 130 14.98 -15.85 7.34
C SER A 130 15.90 -14.63 7.44
N GLY A 131 17.14 -14.80 6.98
CA GLY A 131 18.20 -13.78 7.06
C GLY A 131 19.14 -13.94 8.26
N LYS A 132 18.77 -14.68 9.32
CA LYS A 132 19.62 -14.87 10.51
C LYS A 132 20.76 -15.86 10.26
N PHE A 133 20.48 -16.98 9.57
CA PHE A 133 21.44 -18.05 9.34
C PHE A 133 21.52 -18.43 7.86
N LYS A 134 22.55 -17.92 7.16
CA LYS A 134 22.71 -18.09 5.70
C LYS A 134 22.73 -19.56 5.26
N CYS A 135 23.41 -20.45 5.99
CA CYS A 135 23.44 -21.88 5.67
C CYS A 135 22.06 -22.55 5.86
N GLN A 136 21.30 -22.13 6.88
CA GLN A 136 19.96 -22.65 7.13
C GLN A 136 19.00 -22.19 6.03
N ASP A 137 19.08 -20.93 5.61
CA ASP A 137 18.25 -20.40 4.51
C ASP A 137 18.59 -21.05 3.17
N LEU A 138 19.87 -21.28 2.90
CA LEU A 138 20.30 -22.01 1.70
C LEU A 138 19.76 -23.45 1.71
N SER A 139 19.87 -24.14 2.85
CA SER A 139 19.33 -25.49 3.02
C SER A 139 17.81 -25.53 2.84
N ARG A 140 17.09 -24.55 3.38
CA ARG A 140 15.63 -24.40 3.24
C ARG A 140 15.23 -24.22 1.77
N LYS A 141 15.89 -23.32 1.04
CA LYS A 141 15.66 -23.07 -0.39
C LYS A 141 15.94 -24.31 -1.23
N PHE A 142 17.06 -24.98 -0.95
CA PHE A 142 17.44 -26.20 -1.66
C PHE A 142 16.44 -27.34 -1.44
N ARG A 143 16.00 -27.54 -0.19
CA ARG A 143 14.96 -28.52 0.15
C ARG A 143 13.62 -28.18 -0.51
N HIS A 144 13.22 -26.90 -0.51
CA HIS A 144 12.01 -26.46 -1.19
C HIS A 144 12.06 -26.70 -2.69
N PHE A 145 13.21 -26.43 -3.32
CA PHE A 145 13.41 -26.66 -4.75
C PHE A 145 13.30 -28.15 -5.11
N ILE A 146 13.98 -29.04 -4.37
CA ILE A 146 13.94 -30.49 -4.62
C ILE A 146 12.57 -31.09 -4.32
N CYS A 147 11.97 -30.72 -3.19
CA CYS A 147 10.72 -31.30 -2.72
C CYS A 147 9.47 -30.58 -3.26
N TYR A 148 9.62 -29.58 -4.13
CA TYR A 148 8.52 -28.80 -4.69
C TYR A 148 7.36 -29.64 -5.24
N PRO A 149 7.57 -30.64 -6.13
CA PRO A 149 6.46 -31.40 -6.72
C PRO A 149 5.66 -32.18 -5.68
N ILE A 150 6.33 -32.72 -4.65
CA ILE A 150 5.70 -33.47 -3.57
C ILE A 150 4.91 -32.52 -2.66
N LEU A 151 5.52 -31.41 -2.26
CA LEU A 151 4.90 -30.42 -1.39
C LEU A 151 3.69 -29.75 -2.07
N ALA A 152 3.79 -29.43 -3.36
CA ALA A 152 2.69 -28.84 -4.12
C ALA A 152 1.51 -29.82 -4.26
N LEU A 153 1.79 -31.10 -4.53
CA LEU A 153 0.76 -32.14 -4.62
C LEU A 153 0.06 -32.38 -3.27
N LEU A 154 0.83 -32.42 -2.18
CA LEU A 154 0.30 -32.49 -0.82
C LEU A 154 -0.53 -31.25 -0.46
N HIS A 155 -0.10 -30.05 -0.88
CA HIS A 155 -0.86 -28.82 -0.68
C HIS A 155 -2.21 -28.86 -1.42
N ALA A 156 -2.20 -29.33 -2.67
CA ALA A 156 -3.41 -29.46 -3.50
C ALA A 156 -4.40 -30.47 -2.90
N ILE A 157 -3.93 -31.64 -2.47
CA ILE A 157 -4.78 -32.69 -1.86
C ILE A 157 -5.32 -32.23 -0.50
N SER A 158 -4.50 -31.54 0.30
CA SER A 158 -4.88 -31.10 1.65
C SER A 158 -5.61 -29.75 1.71
N ALA A 159 -5.88 -29.12 0.56
CA ALA A 159 -6.40 -27.76 0.47
C ALA A 159 -5.64 -26.76 1.37
N GLY A 160 -4.32 -26.94 1.50
CA GLY A 160 -3.46 -26.09 2.34
C GLY A 160 -3.66 -26.21 3.85
N SER A 161 -4.24 -27.31 4.34
CA SER A 161 -4.37 -27.57 5.79
C SER A 161 -3.03 -27.97 6.44
N TYR A 162 -2.32 -28.92 5.83
CA TYR A 162 -1.07 -29.46 6.38
C TYR A 162 0.16 -28.63 6.00
N ILE A 163 0.22 -28.14 4.77
CA ILE A 163 1.33 -27.33 4.28
C ILE A 163 0.84 -25.89 4.19
N LYS A 164 1.29 -25.04 5.12
CA LYS A 164 0.97 -23.60 5.08
C LYS A 164 2.02 -22.77 4.34
N THR A 165 3.12 -23.40 3.94
CA THR A 165 4.25 -22.77 3.29
C THR A 165 3.84 -21.95 2.07
N PHE A 166 3.07 -22.54 1.15
CA PHE A 166 2.61 -21.88 -0.08
C PHE A 166 1.59 -20.77 0.13
N LYS A 167 1.11 -20.53 1.36
CA LYS A 167 0.23 -19.39 1.67
C LYS A 167 1.00 -18.07 1.78
N TYR A 168 2.33 -18.13 1.86
CA TYR A 168 3.20 -16.97 1.99
C TYR A 168 4.05 -16.80 0.73
N PRO A 169 4.27 -15.56 0.26
CA PRO A 169 4.95 -15.30 -1.01
C PRO A 169 6.45 -15.61 -1.01
N LEU A 170 7.10 -15.69 0.17
CA LEU A 170 8.52 -16.04 0.27
C LEU A 170 8.82 -17.51 -0.07
N ALA A 171 7.81 -18.38 0.00
CA ALA A 171 7.94 -19.83 -0.05
C ALA A 171 8.32 -20.40 -1.43
#